data_AF-A0AAD9NAR4-F1
#
_entry.id   AF-A0AAD9NAR4-F1
#
_cell.length_a   1.000
_cell.length_b   1.000
_cell.length_c   1.000
_cell.angle_alpha   90.00
_cell.angle_beta   90.00
_cell.angle_gamma   90.00
#
_symmetry.space_group_name_H-M   'P 1'
#
loop_
_entity.id
_entity.type
_entity.pdbx_description
1 polymer ?
#
loop_
_entity_poly.entity_id
_entity_poly.type
_entity_poly.pdbx_seq_one_letter_code
_entity_poly.pdbx_strand_id
1 'polypeptide(L)'
;MASVKVAVRVRPLNRRENDMRCSTIIQMEHQKTFITNVRLPSVGTSLGCDTLGRERVKQFTYDYSYWSTDPSDKHYVSQEQVFTDLGYDVVKSAYQGYNACIFAYGQTGSGKTYTMMGDTVSVREKGAWLPVTVLACMLRTGL
;
A
#
# COMPACT_ATOMS: atom_id res chain seq x y z
N MET A 1 21.53 -2.03 15.74
CA MET A 1 20.06 -2.08 15.92
C MET A 1 19.44 -2.26 14.55
N ALA A 2 18.71 -3.37 14.34
CA ALA A 2 18.02 -3.61 13.08
C ALA A 2 16.86 -2.59 12.92
N SER A 3 16.79 -1.93 11.76
CA SER A 3 15.72 -0.98 11.44
C SER A 3 14.74 -1.65 10.48
N VAL A 4 13.46 -1.68 10.87
CA VAL A 4 12.38 -2.18 10.01
C VAL A 4 11.71 -0.96 9.40
N LYS A 5 11.65 -0.91 8.07
CA LYS A 5 10.86 0.07 7.32
C LYS A 5 9.60 -0.59 6.80
N VAL A 6 8.46 0.05 6.98
CA VAL A 6 7.15 -0.41 6.53
C VAL A 6 6.62 0.56 5.50
N ALA A 7 6.30 0.03 4.33
CA ALA A 7 5.64 0.75 3.26
C ALA A 7 4.30 0.10 2.92
N VAL A 8 3.37 0.89 2.44
CA VAL A 8 2.11 0.39 1.88
C VAL A 8 1.94 0.90 0.48
N ARG A 9 1.26 0.13 -0.36
CA ARG A 9 1.05 0.45 -1.76
C ARG A 9 -0.34 0.07 -2.19
N VAL A 10 -1.03 0.99 -2.86
CA VAL A 10 -2.34 0.73 -3.45
C VAL A 10 -2.24 0.57 -4.97
N ARG A 11 -2.83 -0.51 -5.50
CA ARG A 11 -2.93 -0.78 -6.94
C ARG A 11 -4.17 -0.10 -7.56
N PRO A 12 -4.20 0.07 -8.90
CA PRO A 12 -5.41 0.48 -9.61
C PRO A 12 -6.55 -0.53 -9.41
N LEU A 13 -7.79 -0.10 -9.61
CA LEU A 13 -8.93 -1.00 -9.65
C LEU A 13 -8.80 -1.97 -10.84
N ASN A 14 -9.10 -3.25 -10.58
CA ASN A 14 -9.11 -4.29 -11.60
C ASN A 14 -10.35 -4.16 -12.48
N ARG A 15 -10.33 -4.74 -13.69
CA ARG A 15 -11.48 -4.71 -14.62
C ARG A 15 -12.81 -5.09 -13.95
N ARG A 16 -12.82 -6.18 -13.20
CA ARG A 16 -14.01 -6.63 -12.45
C ARG A 16 -14.53 -5.59 -11.45
N GLU A 17 -13.63 -4.87 -10.78
CA GLU A 17 -14.00 -3.83 -9.80
C GLU A 17 -14.58 -2.61 -10.52
N ASN A 18 -14.03 -2.25 -11.68
CA ASN A 18 -14.59 -1.21 -12.55
C ASN A 18 -15.97 -1.61 -13.10
N ASP A 19 -16.11 -2.85 -13.58
CA ASP A 19 -17.36 -3.38 -14.12
C ASP A 19 -18.48 -3.40 -13.06
N MET A 20 -18.12 -3.68 -11.81
CA MET A 20 -19.04 -3.65 -10.66
C MET A 20 -19.22 -2.25 -10.07
N ARG A 21 -18.60 -1.21 -10.65
CA ARG A 21 -18.63 0.19 -10.17
C ARG A 21 -18.26 0.32 -8.70
N CYS A 22 -17.25 -0.44 -8.26
CA CYS A 22 -16.74 -0.36 -6.90
C CYS A 22 -16.11 1.02 -6.64
N SER A 23 -16.32 1.55 -5.44
CA SER A 23 -15.68 2.79 -5.00
C SER A 23 -14.31 2.51 -4.40
N THR A 24 -13.35 3.40 -4.66
CA THR A 24 -12.06 3.40 -3.98
C THR A 24 -12.24 3.91 -2.55
N ILE A 25 -11.91 3.07 -1.57
CA ILE A 25 -12.04 3.41 -0.14
C ILE A 25 -10.72 3.79 0.52
N ILE A 26 -9.64 3.80 -0.26
CA ILE A 26 -8.28 4.11 0.19
C ILE A 26 -7.92 5.49 -0.32
N GLN A 27 -7.39 6.32 0.57
CA GLN A 27 -6.78 7.60 0.23
C GLN A 27 -5.40 7.66 0.88
N MET A 28 -4.42 8.21 0.19
CA MET A 28 -3.06 8.33 0.69
C MET A 28 -2.61 9.79 0.59
N GLU A 29 -1.99 10.27 1.66
CA GLU A 29 -1.42 11.60 1.73
C GLU A 29 -0.06 11.51 2.42
N HIS A 30 1.01 11.69 1.67
CA HIS A 30 2.39 11.54 2.14
C HIS A 30 2.65 10.15 2.78
N GLN A 31 2.83 10.12 4.10
CA GLN A 31 3.06 8.91 4.90
C GLN A 31 1.79 8.33 5.53
N LYS A 32 0.64 9.00 5.33
CA LYS A 32 -0.64 8.63 5.93
C LYS A 32 -1.50 7.90 4.91
N THR A 33 -2.09 6.80 5.34
CA THR A 33 -3.10 6.05 4.59
C THR A 33 -4.42 6.08 5.35
N PHE A 34 -5.48 6.45 4.66
CA PHE A 34 -6.84 6.53 5.16
C PHE A 34 -7.70 5.44 4.54
N ILE A 35 -8.44 4.73 5.37
CA ILE A 35 -9.38 3.68 4.96
C ILE A 35 -10.78 4.09 5.39
N THR A 36 -11.67 4.29 4.41
CA THR A 36 -13.06 4.66 4.66
C THR A 36 -13.97 3.43 4.74
N ASN A 37 -14.69 3.28 5.85
CA ASN A 37 -15.72 2.26 5.98
C ASN A 37 -17.02 2.74 5.33
N VAL A 38 -17.34 2.20 4.16
CA VAL A 38 -18.55 2.54 3.39
C VAL A 38 -19.84 1.95 3.97
N ARG A 39 -19.77 1.03 4.94
CA ARG A 39 -20.95 0.43 5.58
C ARG A 39 -21.55 1.33 6.67
N LEU A 40 -20.80 2.31 7.16
CA LEU A 40 -21.28 3.26 8.15
C LEU A 40 -21.97 4.43 7.43
N PRO A 41 -23.27 4.68 7.67
CA PRO A 41 -23.98 5.76 7.02
C PRO A 41 -23.38 7.13 7.43
N SER A 42 -23.32 8.06 6.48
CA SER A 42 -23.11 9.48 6.78
C SER A 42 -24.35 9.99 7.52
N VAL A 43 -24.45 9.81 8.83
CA VAL A 43 -25.54 10.40 9.59
C VAL A 43 -25.28 11.90 9.65
N GLY A 44 -25.99 12.65 8.81
CA GLY A 44 -26.13 14.09 8.97
C GLY A 44 -27.23 14.35 10.00
N THR A 45 -26.85 14.77 11.21
CA THR A 45 -27.58 15.72 12.07
C THR A 45 -26.84 15.95 13.40
N SER A 46 -26.30 17.16 13.56
CA SER A 46 -26.50 18.04 14.72
C SER A 46 -26.55 17.44 16.15
N LEU A 47 -25.61 16.58 16.55
CA LEU A 47 -25.23 16.42 17.96
C LEU A 47 -23.78 15.94 18.03
N GLY A 48 -22.92 16.80 18.58
CA GLY A 48 -21.47 16.60 18.64
C GLY A 48 -21.09 15.25 19.25
N CYS A 49 -20.42 14.43 18.45
CA CYS A 49 -19.68 13.27 18.94
C CYS A 49 -18.58 12.93 17.94
N ASP A 50 -17.42 13.56 18.10
CA ASP A 50 -16.21 13.37 17.30
C ASP A 50 -15.73 11.91 17.23
N THR A 51 -16.28 11.06 18.09
CA THR A 51 -16.02 9.62 18.18
C THR A 51 -16.55 8.85 16.95
N LEU A 52 -17.70 9.22 16.39
CA LEU A 52 -18.31 8.52 15.24
C LEU A 52 -17.57 8.81 13.91
N GLY A 53 -17.04 10.02 13.75
CA GLY A 53 -16.23 10.39 12.59
C GLY A 53 -14.92 9.59 12.51
N ARG A 54 -14.28 9.35 13.67
CA ARG A 54 -13.07 8.52 13.79
C ARG A 54 -13.31 7.04 13.46
N GLU A 55 -14.52 6.52 13.68
CA GLU A 55 -14.83 5.13 13.36
C GLU A 55 -15.01 4.91 11.84
N ARG A 56 -15.48 5.94 11.13
CA ARG A 56 -15.71 5.89 9.67
C ARG A 56 -14.42 5.91 8.87
N VAL A 57 -13.43 6.71 9.26
CA VAL A 57 -12.15 6.80 8.56
C VAL A 57 -11.03 6.41 9.50
N LYS A 58 -10.38 5.28 9.20
CA LYS A 58 -9.21 4.82 9.94
C LYS A 58 -7.95 5.35 9.26
N GLN A 59 -7.13 6.06 10.03
CA GLN A 59 -5.84 6.56 9.59
C GLN A 59 -4.72 5.65 10.10
N PHE A 60 -3.77 5.33 9.23
CA PHE A 60 -2.54 4.64 9.53
C PHE A 60 -1.36 5.47 9.03
N THR A 61 -0.23 5.41 9.72
CA THR A 61 1.00 6.09 9.32
C THR A 61 2.10 5.04 9.13
N TYR A 62 2.83 5.15 8.03
CA TYR A 62 3.90 4.24 7.63
C TYR A 62 5.13 5.05 7.21
N ASP A 63 6.29 4.41 7.02
CA ASP A 63 7.47 5.09 6.48
C ASP A 63 7.21 5.54 5.03
N TYR A 64 6.43 4.76 4.27
CA TYR A 64 6.00 5.11 2.92
C TYR A 64 4.55 4.71 2.65
N SER A 65 3.78 5.57 1.98
CA SER A 65 2.45 5.25 1.44
C SER A 65 2.42 5.57 -0.06
N TYR A 66 2.45 4.53 -0.89
CA TYR A 66 2.58 4.62 -2.34
C TYR A 66 1.23 4.53 -3.05
N TRP A 67 0.89 5.62 -3.74
CA TRP A 67 -0.28 5.70 -4.61
C TRP A 67 0.08 5.26 -6.02
N SER A 68 -0.32 4.06 -6.45
CA SER A 68 -0.03 3.56 -7.80
C SER A 68 -1.29 3.30 -8.62
N THR A 69 -2.36 4.07 -8.40
CA THR A 69 -3.67 3.82 -9.04
C THR A 69 -3.79 4.45 -10.43
N ASP A 70 -3.38 5.70 -10.61
CA ASP A 70 -3.54 6.44 -11.86
C ASP A 70 -2.22 7.13 -12.23
N PRO A 71 -1.57 6.75 -13.35
CA PRO A 71 -0.33 7.39 -13.82
C PRO A 71 -0.46 8.90 -14.12
N SER A 72 -1.67 9.42 -14.32
CA SER A 72 -1.91 10.84 -14.54
C SER A 72 -1.97 11.67 -13.25
N ASP A 73 -2.04 11.00 -12.10
CA ASP A 73 -2.03 11.66 -10.80
C ASP A 73 -0.63 12.20 -10.48
N LYS A 74 -0.56 13.42 -9.93
CA LYS A 74 0.70 14.03 -9.49
C LYS A 74 1.37 13.24 -8.37
N HIS A 75 0.59 12.49 -7.61
CA HIS A 75 1.07 11.66 -6.50
C HIS A 75 1.33 10.21 -6.91
N TYR A 76 1.30 9.90 -8.21
CA TYR A 76 1.57 8.56 -8.70
C TYR A 76 3.00 8.11 -8.40
N VAL A 77 3.13 6.90 -7.88
CA VAL A 77 4.40 6.25 -7.57
C VAL A 77 4.59 5.06 -8.51
N SER A 78 5.66 5.12 -9.31
CA SER A 78 6.05 4.07 -10.25
C SER A 78 6.78 2.90 -9.57
N GLN A 79 6.94 1.79 -10.30
CA GLN A 79 7.82 0.69 -9.87
C GLN A 79 9.24 1.14 -9.56
N GLU A 80 9.79 2.01 -10.40
CA GLU A 80 11.15 2.52 -10.27
C GLU A 80 11.31 3.32 -8.98
N GLN A 81 10.32 4.16 -8.64
CA GLN A 81 10.37 4.93 -7.42
C GLN A 81 10.30 4.04 -6.17
N VAL A 82 9.43 3.01 -6.15
CA VAL A 82 9.40 2.01 -5.07
C VAL A 82 10.75 1.30 -4.92
N PHE A 83 11.40 0.97 -6.03
CA PHE A 83 12.72 0.35 -6.01
C PHE A 83 13.80 1.30 -5.48
N THR A 84 13.81 2.56 -5.91
CA THR A 84 14.76 3.57 -5.43
C THR A 84 14.60 3.82 -3.93
N ASP A 85 13.37 3.88 -3.42
CA ASP A 85 13.10 4.19 -2.02
C ASP A 85 13.40 3.01 -1.07
N LEU A 86 13.10 1.77 -1.48
CA LEU A 86 13.21 0.58 -0.61
C LEU A 86 14.20 -0.46 -1.11
N GLY A 87 14.17 -0.77 -2.41
CA GLY A 87 15.03 -1.76 -3.03
C GLY A 87 16.51 -1.36 -2.98
N TYR A 88 16.81 -0.08 -3.23
CA TYR A 88 18.17 0.44 -3.22
C TYR A 88 18.86 0.28 -1.87
N ASP A 89 18.15 0.57 -0.77
CA ASP A 89 18.69 0.41 0.58
C ASP A 89 19.04 -1.04 0.90
N VAL A 90 18.26 -1.99 0.38
CA VAL A 90 18.47 -3.43 0.55
C VAL A 90 19.66 -3.90 -0.25
N VAL A 91 19.78 -3.47 -1.51
CA VAL A 91 20.94 -3.76 -2.36
C VAL A 91 22.20 -3.17 -1.76
N LYS A 92 22.15 -1.91 -1.30
CA LYS A 92 23.26 -1.23 -0.63
C LYS A 92 23.68 -1.97 0.64
N SER A 93 22.72 -2.42 1.45
CA SER A 93 23.00 -3.20 2.67
C SER A 93 23.65 -4.54 2.35
N ALA A 94 23.18 -5.24 1.31
CA ALA A 94 23.79 -6.47 0.83
C ALA A 94 25.23 -6.24 0.37
N TYR A 95 25.49 -5.13 -0.33
CA TYR A 95 26.84 -4.75 -0.78
C TYR A 95 27.79 -4.46 0.39
N GLN A 96 27.27 -3.92 1.50
CA GLN A 96 28.02 -3.69 2.73
C GLN A 96 28.25 -4.95 3.58
N GLY A 97 27.77 -6.12 3.12
CA GLY A 97 27.89 -7.38 3.84
C GLY A 97 26.83 -7.61 4.92
N TYR A 98 25.74 -6.83 4.92
CA TYR A 98 24.62 -7.02 5.84
C TYR A 98 23.53 -7.90 5.23
N ASN A 99 22.85 -8.67 6.10
CA ASN A 99 21.66 -9.42 5.73
C ASN A 99 20.46 -8.46 5.66
N ALA A 100 19.91 -8.29 4.47
CA ALA A 100 18.72 -7.48 4.22
C ALA A 100 17.61 -8.35 3.65
N CYS A 101 16.36 -8.06 4.01
CA CYS A 101 15.22 -8.82 3.53
C CYS A 101 14.01 -7.92 3.25
N ILE A 102 13.28 -8.21 2.17
CA ILE A 102 12.02 -7.54 1.81
C ILE A 102 10.94 -8.61 1.72
N PHE A 103 9.79 -8.33 2.36
CA PHE A 103 8.60 -9.15 2.30
C PHE A 103 7.43 -8.32 1.77
N ALA A 104 6.71 -8.88 0.79
CA ALA A 104 5.41 -8.36 0.38
C ALA A 104 4.29 -9.13 1.09
N TYR A 105 3.44 -8.40 1.79
CA TYR A 105 2.30 -8.91 2.55
C TYR A 105 1.00 -8.30 2.03
N GLY A 106 -0.09 -9.05 2.13
CA GLY A 106 -1.40 -8.61 1.66
C GLY A 106 -2.24 -9.79 1.18
N GLN A 107 -3.53 -9.55 1.07
CA GLN A 107 -4.49 -10.50 0.51
C GLN A 107 -4.21 -10.84 -0.96
N THR A 108 -4.74 -11.97 -1.43
CA THR A 108 -4.67 -12.39 -2.84
C THR A 108 -5.21 -11.31 -3.79
N GLY A 109 -4.59 -11.12 -4.95
CA GLY A 109 -4.95 -10.05 -5.90
C GLY A 109 -4.56 -8.63 -5.51
N SER A 110 -3.85 -8.39 -4.39
CA SER A 110 -3.51 -7.02 -3.95
C SER A 110 -2.31 -6.39 -4.66
N GLY A 111 -1.53 -7.15 -5.44
CA GLY A 111 -0.32 -6.66 -6.12
C GLY A 111 1.02 -7.06 -5.48
N LYS A 112 1.07 -8.08 -4.61
CA LYS A 112 2.32 -8.61 -4.02
C LYS A 112 3.36 -9.03 -5.08
N THR A 113 2.96 -9.94 -5.98
CA THR A 113 3.85 -10.44 -7.05
C THR A 113 4.27 -9.31 -7.99
N TYR A 114 3.34 -8.43 -8.36
CA TYR A 114 3.65 -7.25 -9.18
C TYR A 114 4.69 -6.34 -8.50
N THR A 115 4.57 -6.11 -7.19
CA THR A 115 5.52 -5.28 -6.46
C THR A 115 6.91 -5.91 -6.38
N MET A 116 7.01 -7.24 -6.21
CA MET A 116 8.29 -7.95 -6.07
C MET A 116 8.96 -8.31 -7.41
N MET A 117 8.19 -8.68 -8.44
CA MET A 117 8.68 -9.24 -9.70
C MET A 117 8.37 -8.38 -10.94
N GLY A 118 7.52 -7.35 -10.80
CA GLY A 118 7.04 -6.57 -11.94
C GLY A 118 6.16 -7.39 -12.91
N ASP A 119 6.04 -6.90 -14.15
CA ASP A 119 5.16 -7.45 -15.19
C ASP A 119 5.69 -8.69 -15.93
N THR A 120 6.55 -9.49 -15.30
CA THR A 120 7.10 -10.70 -15.93
C THR A 120 6.13 -11.88 -15.96
N VAL A 121 5.01 -11.82 -15.23
CA VAL A 121 4.01 -12.91 -15.19
C VAL A 121 2.60 -12.34 -15.20
N SER A 122 1.88 -12.58 -16.30
CA SER A 122 0.43 -12.47 -16.38
C SER A 122 -0.25 -13.45 -15.41
N VAL A 123 -0.24 -13.15 -14.11
CA VAL A 123 -0.95 -13.95 -13.11
C VAL A 123 -2.43 -13.62 -13.22
N ARG A 124 -3.15 -14.50 -13.92
CA ARG A 124 -4.61 -14.63 -13.86
C ARG A 124 -5.03 -14.74 -12.39
N GLU A 125 -5.69 -13.72 -11.84
CA GLU A 125 -6.43 -13.90 -10.59
C GLU A 125 -7.88 -13.42 -10.70
N LYS A 126 -8.78 -14.38 -10.45
CA LYS A 126 -10.21 -14.22 -10.27
C LYS A 126 -10.46 -13.90 -8.79
N GLY A 127 -10.94 -12.70 -8.48
CA GLY A 127 -11.39 -12.34 -7.13
C GLY A 127 -11.37 -10.83 -6.90
N ALA A 128 -12.46 -10.25 -6.43
CA ALA A 128 -12.55 -8.85 -6.02
C ALA A 128 -12.18 -8.76 -4.54
N TRP A 129 -11.01 -8.19 -4.26
CA TRP A 129 -10.46 -8.07 -2.91
C TRP A 129 -9.58 -6.79 -2.86
N LEU A 130 -9.39 -6.19 -1.69
CA LEU A 130 -8.71 -4.88 -1.48
C LEU A 130 -7.40 -4.68 -2.27
N PRO A 131 -7.19 -3.50 -2.87
CA PRO A 131 -6.03 -3.21 -3.71
C PRO A 131 -4.74 -2.89 -2.94
N VAL A 132 -4.62 -3.21 -1.66
CA VAL A 132 -3.48 -2.77 -0.83
C VAL A 132 -2.48 -3.90 -0.58
N THR A 133 -1.24 -3.68 -1.02
CA THR A 133 -0.07 -4.49 -0.65
C THR A 133 0.75 -3.74 0.39
N VAL A 134 1.09 -4.41 1.48
CA VAL A 134 2.03 -3.93 2.49
C VAL A 134 3.40 -4.49 2.14
N LEU A 135 4.41 -3.63 2.04
CA LEU A 135 5.80 -4.02 1.82
C LEU A 135 6.57 -3.75 3.13
N ALA A 136 7.11 -4.79 3.74
CA ALA A 136 7.94 -4.68 4.93
C ALA A 136 9.39 -4.98 4.57
N CYS A 137 10.30 -4.06 4.86
CA CYS A 137 11.73 -4.20 4.67
C CYS A 137 12.40 -4.30 6.04
N MET A 138 13.08 -5.41 6.32
CA MET A 138 13.88 -5.59 7.53
C MET A 138 15.35 -5.49 7.17
N LEU A 139 16.01 -4.43 7.63
CA LEU A 139 17.46 -4.26 7.51
C LEU A 139 18.10 -4.77 8.81
N ARG A 140 18.76 -5.92 8.76
CA ARG A 140 19.50 -6.45 9.91
C ARG A 140 20.90 -5.82 9.88
N THR A 141 21.11 -4.78 10.69
CA THR A 141 22.49 -4.36 11.04
C THR A 141 23.16 -5.53 11.75
N GLY A 142 24.38 -5.89 11.34
CA GLY A 142 25.09 -7.12 11.70
C GLY A 142 25.29 -7.41 13.20
N LEU A 143 25.75 -8.65 13.43
CA LEU A 143 26.00 -9.42 14.66
C LEU A 143 26.34 -8.63 15.93
#